data_AF-A0A8J6Y3I1-F1
#
_entry.id   AF-A0A8J6Y3I1-F1
#
_cell.length_a   1.000
_cell.length_b   1.000
_cell.length_c   1.000
_cell.angle_alpha   90.00
_cell.angle_beta   90.00
_cell.angle_gamma   90.00
#
_symmetry.space_group_name_H-M   'P 1'
#
loop_
_entity.id
_entity.type
_entity.pdbx_description
1 polymer ?
#
loop_
_entity_poly.entity_id
_entity_poly.type
_entity_poly.pdbx_seq_one_letter_code
_entity_poly.pdbx_strand_id
1 'polypeptide(L)'
;MIQRHGGVLIAGDSLQHTPAPDEFCNWPAKIMMKRFGFWKPYNVGPGWLQFAHPTASDVRSVLDLEFDHVLPGHGMAVLGDAKNKYRPAVDGELKGCHS
;
A
#
# COMPACT_ATOMS: atom_id res chain seq x y z
N MET A 1 -9.72 -4.24 10.86
CA MET A 1 -10.06 -5.28 9.86
C MET A 1 -11.52 -5.67 10.01
N ILE A 2 -12.20 -6.03 8.93
CA ILE A 2 -13.58 -6.55 8.94
C ILE A 2 -13.56 -8.04 8.59
N GLN A 3 -14.13 -8.89 9.45
CA GLN A 3 -14.20 -10.34 9.26
C GLN A 3 -15.41 -10.74 8.40
N ARG A 4 -15.38 -10.34 7.12
CA ARG A 4 -16.38 -10.70 6.11
C ARG A 4 -15.68 -10.97 4.79
N HIS A 5 -16.28 -11.80 3.93
CA HIS A 5 -15.76 -12.08 2.58
C HIS A 5 -14.28 -12.50 2.58
N GLY A 6 -13.85 -13.43 3.44
CA GLY A 6 -12.43 -13.82 3.50
C GLY A 6 -11.50 -12.79 4.14
N GLY A 7 -12.03 -11.69 4.68
CA GLY A 7 -11.30 -10.67 5.43
C GLY A 7 -11.04 -9.41 4.59
N VAL A 8 -11.45 -8.26 5.11
CA VAL A 8 -11.22 -6.96 4.49
C VAL A 8 -10.31 -6.11 5.37
N LEU A 9 -9.12 -5.82 4.87
CA LEU A 9 -8.17 -4.92 5.51
C LEU A 9 -8.47 -3.47 5.12
N ILE A 10 -8.63 -2.60 6.12
CA ILE A 10 -8.72 -1.15 5.92
C ILE A 10 -7.33 -0.60 6.19
N ALA A 11 -6.60 -0.24 5.13
CA ALA A 11 -5.15 -0.04 5.22
C ALA A 11 -4.72 1.42 5.39
N GLY A 12 -5.61 2.38 5.16
CA GLY A 12 -5.25 3.80 5.14
C GLY A 12 -4.06 4.03 4.21
N ASP A 13 -3.02 4.69 4.70
CA ASP A 13 -1.86 5.05 3.88
C ASP A 13 -0.82 3.93 3.77
N SER A 14 -0.90 2.88 4.61
CA SER A 14 0.12 1.83 4.74
C SER A 14 0.23 0.93 3.51
N LEU A 15 -0.91 0.52 2.95
CA LEU A 15 -1.00 -0.18 1.67
C LEU A 15 -1.77 0.70 0.68
N GLN A 16 -1.21 0.88 -0.50
CA GLN A 16 -1.74 1.77 -1.54
C GLN A 16 -1.94 0.99 -2.84
N HIS A 17 -2.92 1.37 -3.65
CA HIS A 17 -3.12 0.78 -4.97
C HIS A 17 -3.47 1.87 -5.98
N THR A 18 -2.45 2.64 -6.35
CA THR A 18 -2.59 3.78 -7.25
C THR A 18 -1.76 3.53 -8.51
N PRO A 19 -2.21 2.65 -9.43
CA PRO A 19 -1.40 2.24 -10.59
C PRO A 19 -1.09 3.38 -11.57
N ALA A 20 -1.95 4.40 -11.62
CA ALA A 20 -1.80 5.56 -12.50
C ALA A 20 -2.40 6.83 -11.85
N PRO A 21 -1.94 8.03 -12.25
CA PRO A 21 -2.60 9.27 -11.87
C PRO A 21 -3.98 9.38 -12.49
N ASP A 22 -4.93 9.94 -11.74
CA ASP A 22 -6.28 10.24 -12.22
C ASP A 22 -6.37 11.64 -12.88
N GLU A 23 -7.61 12.04 -13.20
CA GLU A 23 -7.94 13.34 -13.78
C GLU A 23 -7.76 14.52 -12.81
N PHE A 24 -7.75 14.27 -11.50
CA PHE A 24 -7.61 15.30 -10.47
C PHE A 24 -6.13 15.61 -10.15
N CYS A 25 -5.21 14.77 -10.62
CA CYS A 25 -3.79 15.00 -10.48
C CYS A 25 -3.28 16.01 -11.54
N ASN A 26 -2.80 17.18 -11.11
CA ASN A 26 -2.22 18.16 -12.03
C ASN A 26 -0.84 17.72 -12.57
N TRP A 27 -0.38 18.34 -13.66
CA TRP A 27 0.86 17.92 -14.33
C TRP A 27 2.11 17.94 -13.42
N PRO A 28 2.36 18.99 -12.61
CA PRO A 28 3.45 18.97 -11.64
C PRO A 28 3.35 17.81 -10.63
N ALA A 29 2.15 17.54 -10.10
CA ALA A 29 1.92 16.45 -9.16
C ALA A 29 2.18 15.08 -9.80
N LYS A 30 1.79 14.86 -11.06
CA LYS A 30 2.07 13.62 -11.79
C LYS A 30 3.57 13.32 -11.83
N ILE A 31 4.39 14.34 -12.09
CA ILE A 31 5.86 14.20 -12.14
C ILE A 31 6.43 13.92 -10.75
N MET A 32 6.05 14.71 -9.75
CA MET A 32 6.58 14.60 -8.39
C MET A 32 6.20 13.25 -7.75
N MET A 33 4.92 12.86 -7.81
CA MET A 33 4.45 11.59 -7.26
C MET A 33 5.06 10.38 -7.97
N LYS A 34 5.37 10.48 -9.28
CA LYS A 34 6.12 9.44 -10.00
C LYS A 34 7.52 9.27 -9.41
N ARG A 35 8.22 10.38 -9.17
CA ARG A 35 9.58 10.39 -8.60
C ARG A 35 9.61 9.81 -7.19
N PHE A 36 8.58 10.09 -6.38
CA PHE A 36 8.43 9.51 -5.04
C PHE A 36 7.87 8.08 -5.03
N GLY A 37 7.57 7.50 -6.20
CA GLY A 37 7.17 6.09 -6.32
C GLY A 37 5.72 5.79 -5.96
N PHE A 38 4.83 6.79 -5.95
CA PHE A 38 3.41 6.61 -5.62
C PHE A 38 2.59 5.92 -6.72
N TRP A 39 2.98 6.07 -7.99
CA TRP A 39 2.26 5.45 -9.11
C TRP A 39 2.64 3.99 -9.30
N LYS A 40 2.16 3.14 -8.39
CA LYS A 40 2.40 1.69 -8.40
C LYS A 40 1.15 0.94 -7.92
N PRO A 41 0.80 -0.19 -8.54
CA PRO A 41 -0.17 -1.11 -7.97
C PRO A 41 0.44 -1.81 -6.75
N TYR A 42 -0.39 -2.10 -5.76
CA TYR A 42 -0.07 -2.99 -4.62
C TYR A 42 1.18 -2.56 -3.84
N ASN A 43 1.29 -1.27 -3.55
CA ASN A 43 2.48 -0.68 -2.97
C ASN A 43 2.39 -0.59 -1.44
N VAL A 44 3.53 -0.62 -0.76
CA VAL A 44 3.64 -0.12 0.62
C VAL A 44 3.82 1.39 0.54
N GLY A 45 3.01 2.14 1.28
CA GLY A 45 2.92 3.59 1.15
C GLY A 45 4.26 4.28 1.41
N PRO A 46 4.90 4.92 0.41
CA PRO A 46 6.27 5.43 0.55
C PRO A 46 6.34 6.61 1.53
N GLY A 47 5.33 7.50 1.51
CA GLY A 47 5.21 8.57 2.51
C GLY A 47 4.93 8.01 3.91
N TRP A 48 4.08 6.98 4.01
CA TRP A 48 3.78 6.35 5.30
C TRP A 48 5.02 5.70 5.90
N LEU A 49 5.81 4.95 5.12
CA LEU A 49 7.09 4.40 5.57
C LEU A 49 8.01 5.49 6.12
N GLN A 50 8.17 6.58 5.36
CA GLN A 50 9.08 7.67 5.72
C GLN A 50 8.68 8.42 7.00
N PHE A 51 7.39 8.58 7.29
CA PHE A 51 6.94 9.49 8.36
C PHE A 51 6.30 8.78 9.55
N ALA A 52 5.73 7.58 9.36
CA ALA A 52 5.18 6.78 10.47
C ALA A 52 6.26 5.94 11.17
N HIS A 53 7.44 5.83 10.56
CA HIS A 53 8.59 5.08 11.05
C HIS A 53 8.29 3.64 11.51
N PRO A 54 7.50 2.84 10.75
CA PRO A 54 7.29 1.44 11.10
C PRO A 54 8.60 0.67 10.96
N THR A 55 8.78 -0.35 11.79
CA THR A 55 9.87 -1.29 11.57
C THR A 55 9.56 -2.18 10.37
N ALA A 56 10.59 -2.77 9.76
CA ALA A 56 10.38 -3.77 8.71
C ALA A 56 9.55 -4.97 9.20
N SER A 57 9.66 -5.30 10.50
CA SER A 57 8.85 -6.35 11.11
C SER A 57 7.38 -5.96 11.20
N ASP A 58 7.09 -4.71 11.59
CA ASP A 58 5.72 -4.19 11.63
C ASP A 58 5.06 -4.28 10.26
N VAL A 59 5.77 -3.87 9.21
CA VAL A 59 5.26 -3.93 7.83
C VAL A 59 5.00 -5.36 7.40
N ARG A 60 5.94 -6.28 7.65
CA ARG A 60 5.80 -7.68 7.25
C ARG A 60 4.71 -8.43 8.00
N SER A 61 4.45 -8.07 9.26
CA SER A 61 3.40 -8.67 10.07
C SER A 61 2.00 -8.55 9.45
N VAL A 62 1.80 -7.62 8.51
CA VAL A 62 0.54 -7.52 7.77
C VAL A 62 0.19 -8.82 7.05
N LEU A 63 1.18 -9.58 6.57
CA LEU A 63 0.96 -10.84 5.83
C LEU A 63 0.50 -11.99 6.74
N ASP A 64 0.70 -11.85 8.07
CA ASP A 64 0.21 -12.79 9.08
C ASP A 64 -1.29 -12.62 9.34
N LEU A 65 -1.88 -11.49 8.95
CA LEU A 65 -3.32 -11.25 9.03
C LEU A 65 -4.05 -12.05 7.95
N GLU A 66 -5.20 -12.64 8.29
CA GLU A 66 -6.04 -13.35 7.32
C GLU A 66 -6.95 -12.39 6.55
N PHE A 67 -6.56 -11.95 5.35
CA PHE A 67 -7.37 -11.09 4.49
C PHE A 67 -7.29 -11.46 3.01
N ASP A 68 -8.39 -11.24 2.29
CA ASP A 68 -8.50 -11.46 0.85
C ASP A 68 -8.72 -10.14 0.09
N HIS A 69 -9.19 -9.11 0.78
CA HIS A 69 -9.45 -7.78 0.22
C HIS A 69 -8.72 -6.67 0.97
N VAL A 70 -8.36 -5.61 0.27
CA VAL A 70 -7.78 -4.38 0.83
C VAL A 70 -8.58 -3.17 0.35
N LEU A 71 -9.01 -2.33 1.30
CA LEU A 71 -9.50 -0.98 1.05
C LEU A 71 -8.39 0.01 1.44
N PRO A 72 -7.59 0.49 0.48
CA PRO A 72 -6.53 1.46 0.74
C PRO A 72 -7.11 2.87 0.89
N GLY A 73 -6.38 3.75 1.57
CA GLY A 73 -6.67 5.19 1.59
C GLY A 73 -6.34 5.88 0.27
N HIS A 74 -5.48 5.26 -0.55
CA HIS A 74 -5.04 5.79 -1.83
C HIS A 74 -5.29 4.80 -2.98
N GLY A 75 -5.97 5.30 -4.02
CA GLY A 75 -6.25 4.57 -5.24
C GLY A 75 -7.51 3.71 -5.14
N MET A 76 -7.50 2.52 -5.73
CA MET A 76 -8.69 1.67 -5.84
C MET A 76 -8.65 0.49 -4.87
N ALA A 77 -9.83 -0.01 -4.50
CA ALA A 77 -9.96 -1.25 -3.73
C ALA A 77 -9.31 -2.44 -4.47
N VAL A 78 -8.60 -3.29 -3.72
CA VAL A 78 -8.05 -4.54 -4.25
C VAL A 78 -8.93 -5.67 -3.76
N LEU A 79 -9.70 -6.25 -4.67
CA LEU A 79 -10.64 -7.33 -4.36
C LEU A 79 -10.07 -8.68 -4.76
N GLY A 80 -10.10 -9.63 -3.82
CA GLY A 80 -9.64 -10.99 -4.02
C GLY A 80 -8.12 -11.09 -4.15
N ASP A 81 -7.54 -12.09 -3.52
CA ASP A 81 -6.12 -12.42 -3.59
C ASP A 81 -5.20 -11.23 -3.21
N ALA A 82 -5.71 -10.29 -2.40
CA ALA A 82 -4.97 -9.07 -2.08
C ALA A 82 -3.66 -9.38 -1.35
N LYS A 83 -3.66 -10.34 -0.42
CA LYS A 83 -2.43 -10.76 0.30
C LYS A 83 -1.31 -11.13 -0.66
N ASN A 84 -1.59 -11.92 -1.70
CA ASN A 84 -0.57 -12.34 -2.67
C ASN A 84 -0.17 -11.21 -3.62
N LYS A 85 -1.10 -10.34 -4.01
CA LYS A 85 -0.80 -9.16 -4.83
C LYS A 85 0.14 -8.17 -4.12
N TYR A 86 0.00 -8.00 -2.80
CA TYR A 86 0.84 -7.12 -2.00
C TYR A 86 2.16 -7.75 -1.53
N ARG A 87 2.22 -9.09 -1.43
CA ARG A 87 3.39 -9.82 -0.93
C ARG A 87 4.72 -9.37 -1.56
N PRO A 88 4.86 -9.17 -2.89
CA PRO A 88 6.12 -8.71 -3.48
C PRO A 88 6.59 -7.34 -2.96
N ALA A 89 5.66 -6.43 -2.67
CA ALA A 89 5.99 -5.11 -2.13
C ALA A 89 6.31 -5.15 -0.64
N VAL A 90 5.64 -6.02 0.12
CA VAL A 90 5.84 -6.18 1.56
C VAL A 90 7.15 -6.93 1.88
N ASP A 91 7.47 -7.96 1.10
CA ASP A 91 8.71 -8.74 1.27
C ASP A 91 9.94 -8.06 0.63
N GLY A 92 9.69 -7.11 -0.29
CA GLY A 92 10.73 -6.39 -1.03
C GLY A 92 11.50 -5.34 -0.22
N GLU A 93 12.19 -4.46 -0.94
CA GLU A 93 12.96 -3.36 -0.35
C GLU A 93 12.03 -2.27 0.22
N LEU A 94 12.00 -2.11 1.54
CA LEU A 94 11.19 -1.12 2.24
C LEU A 94 11.96 0.18 2.50
N LYS A 95 12.02 1.06 1.50
CA LYS A 95 12.71 2.37 1.63
C LYS A 95 11.96 3.28 2.59
N GLY A 96 12.62 3.66 3.69
CA GLY A 96 12.05 4.49 4.75
C GLY A 96 11.58 3.71 5.98
N CYS A 97 11.64 2.38 5.98
CA CYS A 97 11.46 1.60 7.22
C CYS A 97 12.64 1.81 8.18
N HIS A 98 12.34 1.71 9.47
CA HIS A 98 13.33 1.79 10.55
C HIS A 98 13.67 0.38 11.06
N SER A 99 14.85 0.23 11.65
CA SER A 99 15.31 -1.02 12.28
C SER A 99 14.95 -1.08 13.75
#